data_AF-A0A1Q9DPQ5-F1
#
_entry.id   AF-A0A1Q9DPQ5-F1
#
_cell.length_a   1.000
_cell.length_b   1.000
_cell.length_c   1.000
_cell.angle_alpha   90.00
_cell.angle_beta   90.00
_cell.angle_gamma   90.00
#
_symmetry.space_group_name_H-M   'P 1'
#
loop_
_entity.id
_entity.type
_entity.pdbx_description
1 polymer ?
#
loop_
_entity_poly.entity_id
_entity_poly.type
_entity_poly.pdbx_seq_one_letter_code
_entity_poly.pdbx_strand_id
1 'polypeptide(L)'
;MGALENVMEGGQWLRLHESSGGLVLPEEAVRPCMDQQGSFFYGVLSKAPVSVQPSPTSAVLCFLNPGTVLEASERTVVDGVLRARIIRDSQRGATGGWVSEFKRPVFDPRLGGAAQLLRLRGPPRSLGKKGPCYAFAC
;
A
#
# COMPACT_ATOMS: atom_id res chain seq x y z
N MET A 1 44.80 -12.08 14.89
CA MET A 1 44.25 -12.37 13.55
C MET A 1 43.56 -13.72 13.64
N GLY A 2 42.24 -13.71 13.46
CA GLY A 2 41.38 -14.88 13.66
C GLY A 2 39.94 -14.40 13.63
N ALA A 3 39.53 -13.80 12.51
CA ALA A 3 38.15 -13.40 12.29
C ALA A 3 37.46 -14.56 11.57
N LEU A 4 36.58 -15.20 12.34
CA LEU A 4 35.64 -16.24 11.98
C LEU A 4 35.05 -16.02 10.57
N GLU A 5 35.46 -16.90 9.65
CA GLU A 5 34.63 -17.29 8.52
C GLU A 5 33.38 -17.98 9.07
N ASN A 6 32.26 -17.25 9.15
CA ASN A 6 30.95 -17.87 9.22
C ASN A 6 30.36 -17.88 7.82
N VAL A 7 30.45 -19.06 7.24
CA VAL A 7 29.71 -19.55 6.08
C VAL A 7 28.26 -19.06 6.16
N MET A 8 27.90 -18.09 5.32
CA MET A 8 26.50 -17.73 5.10
C MET A 8 25.89 -18.79 4.17
N GLU A 9 25.35 -19.85 4.75
CA GLU A 9 24.56 -20.84 4.03
C GLU A 9 23.31 -20.17 3.42
N GLY A 10 23.35 -19.93 2.11
CA GLY A 10 22.32 -20.34 1.15
C GLY A 10 20.86 -19.89 1.26
N GLY A 11 20.44 -19.03 2.19
CA GLY A 11 19.05 -18.54 2.27
C GLY A 11 18.80 -17.25 1.48
N GLN A 12 17.68 -17.14 0.76
CA GLN A 12 17.21 -15.84 0.24
C GLN A 12 16.70 -14.98 1.40
N TRP A 13 17.12 -13.72 1.45
CA TRP A 13 16.69 -12.76 2.46
C TRP A 13 15.69 -11.79 1.85
N LEU A 14 14.53 -11.67 2.49
CA LEU A 14 13.44 -10.80 2.06
C LEU A 14 13.38 -9.55 2.93
N ARG A 15 13.27 -8.38 2.29
CA ARG A 15 13.00 -7.12 2.97
C ARG A 15 11.50 -6.90 3.08
N LEU A 16 10.95 -7.07 4.27
CA LEU A 16 9.56 -6.74 4.54
C LEU A 16 9.38 -5.22 4.58
N HIS A 17 8.49 -4.70 3.73
CA HIS A 17 8.11 -3.28 3.77
C HIS A 17 7.07 -3.04 4.87
N GLU A 18 7.53 -2.99 6.12
CA GLU A 18 6.73 -2.50 7.24
C GLU A 18 6.73 -0.98 7.34
N SER A 19 5.75 -0.44 8.07
CA SER A 19 5.45 0.99 8.21
C SER A 19 6.64 1.84 8.73
N SER A 20 7.68 1.22 9.30
CA SER A 20 8.76 1.88 10.08
C SER A 20 10.20 1.66 9.57
N GLY A 21 10.43 1.10 8.38
CA GLY A 21 11.79 1.01 7.79
C GLY A 21 12.24 -0.38 7.31
N GLY A 22 11.39 -1.37 7.59
CA GLY A 22 11.46 -2.70 7.02
C GLY A 22 12.44 -3.64 7.70
N LEU A 23 11.94 -4.80 8.09
CA LEU A 23 12.70 -5.89 8.69
C LEU A 23 13.25 -6.76 7.56
N VAL A 24 14.53 -7.14 7.64
CA VAL A 24 15.09 -8.15 6.75
C VAL A 24 14.95 -9.49 7.46
N LEU A 25 14.21 -10.41 6.85
CA LEU A 25 13.97 -11.75 7.38
C LEU A 25 14.47 -12.78 6.38
N PRO A 26 14.93 -13.95 6.86
CA PRO A 26 15.14 -15.08 5.97
C PRO A 26 13.78 -15.53 5.41
N GLU A 27 13.75 -16.00 4.15
CA GLU A 27 12.52 -16.34 3.43
C GLU A 27 11.64 -17.34 4.22
N GLU A 28 12.25 -18.32 4.88
CA GLU A 28 11.57 -19.33 5.70
C GLU A 28 10.85 -18.75 6.94
N ALA A 29 11.25 -17.56 7.40
CA ALA A 29 10.58 -16.87 8.49
C ALA A 29 9.39 -16.02 8.01
N VAL A 30 9.26 -15.80 6.70
CA VAL A 30 8.16 -15.03 6.12
C VAL A 30 6.99 -15.95 5.82
N ARG A 31 5.84 -15.67 6.45
CA ARG A 31 4.57 -16.31 6.09
C ARG A 31 3.75 -15.36 5.23
N PRO A 32 3.25 -15.81 4.06
CA PRO A 32 2.29 -15.02 3.29
C PRO A 32 1.07 -14.69 4.14
N CYS A 33 0.76 -13.41 4.24
CA CYS A 33 -0.43 -12.93 4.94
C CYS A 33 -1.31 -12.22 3.92
N MET A 34 -2.47 -12.85 3.62
CA MET A 34 -3.37 -12.32 2.60
C MET A 34 -4.15 -11.11 3.11
N ASP A 35 -4.35 -11.00 4.43
CA ASP A 35 -5.12 -9.94 5.08
C ASP A 35 -4.31 -9.26 6.19
N GLN A 36 -4.09 -7.96 6.07
CA GLN A 36 -3.38 -7.14 7.04
C GLN A 36 -4.33 -6.10 7.64
N GLN A 37 -4.43 -6.07 8.96
CA GLN A 37 -5.20 -5.06 9.71
C GLN A 37 -4.25 -4.00 10.30
N GLY A 38 -4.70 -2.76 10.38
CA GLY A 38 -3.95 -1.64 10.96
C GLY A 38 -4.24 -0.30 10.30
N SER A 39 -3.52 0.76 10.68
CA SER A 39 -3.64 2.07 10.02
C SER A 39 -2.61 2.21 8.90
N PHE A 40 -3.10 2.30 7.67
CA PHE A 40 -2.28 2.50 6.47
C PHE A 40 -2.62 3.83 5.83
N PHE A 41 -1.61 4.56 5.36
CA PHE A 41 -1.79 5.88 4.75
C PHE A 41 -1.32 5.87 3.31
N TYR A 42 -2.09 6.48 2.41
CA TYR A 42 -1.79 6.48 0.98
C TYR A 42 -1.97 7.84 0.35
N GLY A 43 -1.08 8.22 -0.56
CA GLY A 43 -1.34 9.27 -1.54
C GLY A 43 -1.88 8.68 -2.83
N VAL A 44 -2.95 9.26 -3.38
CA VAL A 44 -3.51 8.88 -4.67
C VAL A 44 -2.65 9.49 -5.79
N LEU A 45 -2.06 8.65 -6.64
CA LEU A 45 -1.20 9.07 -7.75
C LEU A 45 -1.98 9.33 -9.05
N SER A 46 -3.06 8.58 -9.25
CA SER A 46 -3.93 8.71 -10.43
C SER A 46 -5.38 8.43 -10.05
N LYS A 47 -6.33 8.87 -10.88
CA LYS A 47 -7.77 8.69 -10.61
C LYS A 47 -8.08 7.22 -10.28
N ALA A 48 -8.62 6.99 -9.09
CA ALA A 48 -8.74 5.66 -8.49
C ALA A 48 -10.20 5.30 -8.19
N PRO A 49 -10.72 4.18 -8.70
CA PRO A 49 -12.08 3.74 -8.38
C PRO A 49 -12.16 3.19 -6.95
N VAL A 50 -13.19 3.61 -6.23
CA VAL A 50 -13.58 3.06 -4.93
C VAL A 50 -14.79 2.17 -5.16
N SER A 51 -14.73 0.90 -4.76
CA SER A 51 -15.84 -0.03 -4.90
C SER A 51 -16.45 -0.43 -3.55
N VAL A 52 -17.63 -1.04 -3.62
CA VAL A 52 -18.38 -1.48 -2.42
C VAL A 52 -17.66 -2.62 -1.69
N GLN A 53 -17.13 -3.58 -2.45
CA GLN A 53 -16.51 -4.81 -1.95
C GLN A 53 -15.04 -4.90 -2.39
N PRO A 54 -14.24 -5.75 -1.73
CA PRO A 54 -12.83 -5.91 -2.11
C PRO A 54 -12.67 -6.56 -3.48
N SER A 55 -13.65 -7.29 -3.99
CA SER A 55 -13.58 -7.89 -5.33
C SER A 55 -13.33 -6.85 -6.43
N PRO A 56 -12.44 -7.12 -7.41
CA PRO A 56 -12.15 -6.22 -8.52
C PRO A 56 -13.33 -6.03 -9.48
N THR A 57 -14.32 -6.91 -9.47
CA THR A 57 -15.55 -6.79 -10.27
C THR A 57 -16.68 -6.07 -9.53
N SER A 58 -16.43 -5.63 -8.30
CA SER A 58 -17.42 -4.91 -7.49
C SER A 58 -17.80 -3.57 -8.11
N ALA A 59 -19.06 -3.17 -7.93
CA ALA A 59 -19.57 -1.88 -8.39
C ALA A 59 -18.76 -0.71 -7.81
N VAL A 60 -18.48 0.29 -8.66
CA VAL A 60 -17.76 1.51 -8.28
C VAL A 60 -18.73 2.49 -7.63
N LEU A 61 -18.42 2.90 -6.40
CA LEU A 61 -19.15 3.92 -5.63
C LEU A 61 -18.77 5.34 -6.08
N CYS A 62 -17.46 5.60 -6.19
CA CYS A 62 -16.95 6.90 -6.58
C CYS A 62 -15.50 6.80 -7.05
N PHE A 63 -14.91 7.96 -7.36
CA PHE A 63 -13.50 8.06 -7.73
C PHE A 63 -12.78 9.02 -6.79
N LEU A 64 -11.56 8.63 -6.41
CA LEU A 64 -10.60 9.49 -5.75
C LEU A 64 -9.74 10.19 -6.80
N ASN A 65 -9.43 11.46 -6.53
CA ASN A 65 -8.60 12.27 -7.42
C ASN A 65 -7.12 12.19 -7.03
N PRO A 66 -6.20 12.41 -7.98
CA PRO A 66 -4.78 12.53 -7.65
C PRO A 66 -4.53 13.60 -6.57
N GLY A 67 -3.59 13.34 -5.67
CA GLY A 67 -3.27 14.20 -4.54
C GLY A 67 -4.17 14.04 -3.31
N THR A 68 -5.27 13.26 -3.41
CA THR A 68 -6.04 12.85 -2.23
C THR A 68 -5.18 11.97 -1.33
N VAL A 69 -5.31 12.14 -0.02
CA VAL A 69 -4.68 11.28 0.97
C VAL A 69 -5.73 10.43 1.67
N LEU A 70 -5.45 9.13 1.78
CA LEU A 70 -6.34 8.13 2.36
C LEU A 70 -5.77 7.57 3.65
N GLU A 71 -6.66 7.24 4.58
CA GLU A 71 -6.39 6.24 5.61
C GLU A 71 -7.21 4.98 5.33
N ALA A 72 -6.57 3.83 5.45
CA ALA A 72 -7.16 2.52 5.32
C ALA A 72 -6.95 1.69 6.60
N SER A 73 -7.95 0.86 6.94
CA SER A 73 -7.91 -0.04 8.11
C SER A 73 -7.36 -1.42 7.79
N GLU A 74 -7.36 -1.78 6.51
CA GLU A 74 -7.18 -3.16 6.07
C GLU A 74 -6.57 -3.17 4.68
N ARG A 75 -5.70 -4.15 4.44
CA ARG A 75 -5.15 -4.50 3.13
C ARG A 75 -5.40 -5.98 2.90
N THR A 76 -5.94 -6.33 1.75
CA THR A 76 -6.21 -7.73 1.38
C THR A 76 -5.84 -7.99 -0.07
N VAL A 77 -5.42 -9.21 -0.39
CA VAL A 77 -5.24 -9.64 -1.77
C VAL A 77 -6.46 -10.46 -2.19
N VAL A 78 -7.21 -9.95 -3.17
CA VAL A 78 -8.38 -10.64 -3.76
C VAL A 78 -8.17 -10.78 -5.25
N ASP A 79 -8.23 -12.01 -5.75
CA ASP A 79 -8.00 -12.37 -7.16
C ASP A 79 -6.66 -11.82 -7.71
N GLY A 80 -5.61 -11.86 -6.89
CA GLY A 80 -4.28 -11.35 -7.24
C GLY A 80 -4.16 -9.82 -7.26
N VAL A 81 -5.19 -9.09 -6.81
CA VAL A 81 -5.18 -7.62 -6.71
C VAL A 81 -5.10 -7.21 -5.25
N LEU A 82 -4.17 -6.31 -4.93
CA LEU A 82 -4.05 -5.72 -3.60
C LEU A 82 -5.06 -4.59 -3.40
N ARG A 83 -5.88 -4.74 -2.37
CA ARG A 83 -7.06 -3.91 -2.07
C ARG A 83 -6.93 -3.32 -0.68
N ALA A 84 -7.25 -2.04 -0.53
CA ALA A 84 -7.22 -1.33 0.74
C ALA A 84 -8.62 -0.84 1.11
N ARG A 85 -9.05 -1.08 2.35
CA ARG A 85 -10.34 -0.63 2.87
C ARG A 85 -10.23 0.78 3.41
N ILE A 86 -10.87 1.74 2.76
CA ILE A 86 -10.80 3.16 3.12
C ILE A 86 -11.66 3.42 4.37
N ILE A 87 -11.08 4.10 5.35
CA ILE A 87 -11.81 4.68 6.49
C ILE A 87 -12.17 6.12 6.17
N ARG A 88 -11.17 6.90 5.72
CA ARG A 88 -11.31 8.33 5.44
C ARG A 88 -10.40 8.80 4.31
N ASP A 89 -10.80 9.89 3.67
CA ASP A 89 -9.99 10.65 2.73
C ASP A 89 -9.95 12.15 3.05
N SER A 90 -8.88 12.81 2.62
CA SER A 90 -8.60 14.21 2.93
C SER A 90 -9.54 15.23 2.26
N GLN A 91 -10.37 14.82 1.30
CA GLN A 91 -11.31 15.69 0.61
C GLN A 91 -12.73 15.57 1.16
N ARG A 92 -13.17 14.37 1.53
CA ARG A 92 -14.57 14.09 1.91
C ARG A 92 -14.75 13.73 3.39
N GLY A 93 -13.66 13.44 4.12
CA GLY A 93 -13.77 12.90 5.47
C GLY A 93 -14.04 11.40 5.43
N ALA A 94 -15.17 10.93 5.97
CA ALA A 94 -15.49 9.50 5.99
C ALA A 94 -16.07 9.04 4.63
N THR A 95 -15.46 8.03 4.00
CA THR A 95 -15.77 7.69 2.60
C THR A 95 -16.07 6.20 2.38
N GLY A 96 -15.55 5.31 3.23
CA GLY A 96 -15.77 3.87 3.11
C GLY A 96 -15.31 3.25 1.78
N GLY A 97 -15.52 1.94 1.64
CA GLY A 97 -15.25 1.20 0.40
C GLY A 97 -13.81 0.73 0.23
N TRP A 98 -13.51 0.24 -0.97
CA TRP A 98 -12.25 -0.45 -1.29
C TRP A 98 -11.59 0.13 -2.53
N VAL A 99 -10.28 0.29 -2.48
CA VAL A 99 -9.47 0.81 -3.60
C VAL A 99 -8.27 -0.08 -3.87
N SER A 100 -7.86 -0.19 -5.13
CA SER A 100 -6.63 -0.92 -5.46
C SER A 100 -5.39 -0.03 -5.32
N GLU A 101 -4.32 -0.61 -4.76
CA GLU A 101 -2.99 0.03 -4.77
C GLU A 101 -2.42 0.15 -6.18
N PHE A 102 -2.77 -0.78 -7.07
CA PHE A 102 -2.28 -0.87 -8.45
C PHE A 102 -3.44 -0.92 -9.44
N LYS A 103 -3.26 -0.36 -10.65
CA LYS A 103 -4.28 -0.41 -11.71
C LYS A 103 -4.48 -1.80 -12.31
N ARG A 104 -3.49 -2.67 -12.16
CA ARG A 104 -3.44 -4.03 -12.73
C ARG A 104 -2.80 -4.97 -11.70
N PRO A 105 -3.06 -6.29 -11.78
CA PRO A 105 -2.47 -7.28 -10.88
C PRO A 105 -0.94 -7.43 -11.04
N VAL A 106 -0.33 -6.71 -11.98
CA VAL A 106 1.13 -6.66 -12.11
C VAL A 106 1.68 -5.73 -11.03
N PHE A 107 2.16 -6.32 -9.93
CA PHE A 107 2.83 -5.65 -8.82
C PHE A 107 4.29 -5.23 -9.13
N ASP A 108 4.72 -5.28 -10.40
CA ASP A 108 6.05 -4.81 -10.81
C ASP A 108 5.93 -3.70 -11.85
N PRO A 109 6.34 -2.46 -11.52
CA PRO A 109 6.37 -1.36 -12.48
C PRO A 109 7.18 -1.65 -13.76
N ARG A 110 8.21 -2.49 -13.67
CA ARG A 110 9.06 -2.90 -14.80
C ARG A 110 8.36 -3.87 -15.74
N LEU A 111 7.36 -4.59 -15.23
CA LEU A 111 6.50 -5.49 -16.01
C LEU A 111 5.20 -4.80 -16.48
N GLY A 112 5.12 -3.47 -16.37
CA GLY A 112 3.95 -2.68 -16.76
C GLY A 112 2.91 -2.49 -15.65
N GLY A 113 3.26 -2.79 -14.41
CA GLY A 113 2.48 -2.44 -13.22
C GLY A 113 2.38 -0.92 -13.06
N ALA A 114 1.17 -0.39 -12.94
CA ALA A 114 0.98 1.04 -12.68
C ALA A 114 0.47 1.23 -11.26
N ALA A 115 1.36 1.74 -10.38
CA ALA A 115 0.96 2.18 -9.05
C ALA A 115 -0.11 3.26 -9.16
N GLN A 116 -1.22 3.05 -8.46
CA GLN A 116 -2.32 4.00 -8.36
C GLN A 116 -2.29 4.72 -7.01
N LEU A 117 -1.81 4.05 -5.97
CA LEU A 117 -1.60 4.58 -4.63
C LEU A 117 -0.13 4.48 -4.26
N LEU A 118 0.37 5.48 -3.55
CA LEU A 118 1.68 5.46 -2.91
C LEU A 118 1.53 5.33 -1.41
N ARG A 119 2.11 4.29 -0.82
CA ARG A 119 2.10 4.09 0.64
C ARG A 119 2.98 5.12 1.33
N LEU A 120 2.42 5.79 2.33
CA LEU A 120 3.10 6.78 3.18
C LEU A 120 3.58 6.10 4.48
N ARG A 121 4.70 6.58 5.03
CA ARG A 121 5.30 6.01 6.26
C ARG A 121 4.47 6.24 7.53
N GLY A 122 3.50 7.14 7.51
CA GLY A 122 2.70 7.47 8.67
C GLY A 122 1.62 8.50 8.33
N PRO A 123 0.84 8.93 9.33
CA PRO A 123 -0.20 9.93 9.12
C PRO A 123 0.44 11.22 8.57
N PRO A 124 -0.16 11.84 7.54
CA PRO A 124 0.27 13.15 7.08
C PRO A 124 0.10 14.15 8.23
N ARG A 125 1.04 15.09 8.36
CA ARG A 125 0.97 16.16 9.38
C ARG A 125 -0.29 17.03 9.27
N SER A 126 -0.95 17.01 8.11
CA SER A 126 -2.32 17.53 7.97
C SER A 126 -3.11 16.65 6.98
N LEU A 127 -4.21 16.07 7.47
CA LEU A 127 -5.21 15.35 6.65
C LEU A 127 -6.27 16.28 6.06
N GLY A 128 -6.04 17.59 6.08
CA GLY A 128 -6.99 18.55 5.52
C GLY A 128 -6.65 19.98 5.92
N LYS A 129 -5.92 20.69 5.07
CA LYS A 129 -6.14 22.10 4.74
C LYS A 129 -5.71 22.29 3.29
N LYS A 130 -6.56 22.92 2.48
CA LYS A 130 -6.29 23.29 1.07
C LYS A 130 -4.87 23.89 0.95
N GLY A 131 -3.97 23.18 0.28
CA GLY A 131 -2.63 23.62 -0.05
C GLY A 131 -2.03 22.66 -1.09
N PRO A 132 -1.33 23.18 -2.11
CA PRO A 132 -0.88 22.35 -3.22
C PRO A 132 0.34 21.53 -2.80
N CYS A 133 0.48 20.34 -3.39
CA CYS A 133 1.68 19.51 -3.38
C CYS A 133 2.01 18.81 -2.04
N TYR A 134 1.43 17.62 -1.82
CA TYR A 134 2.20 16.60 -1.10
C TYR A 134 3.35 16.18 -2.02
N ALA A 135 4.56 16.65 -1.74
CA ALA A 135 5.76 16.19 -2.41
C ALA A 135 6.00 14.72 -1.99
N PHE A 136 5.80 13.81 -2.94
CA PHE A 136 6.18 12.42 -2.76
C PHE A 136 7.70 12.34 -2.90
N ALA A 137 8.42 12.40 -1.78
CA ALA A 137 9.85 12.12 -1.77
C ALA A 137 10.05 10.64 -2.14
N CYS A 138 10.68 10.42 -3.30
CA CYS A 138 11.09 9.10 -3.79
C CYS A 138 12.23 8.54 -2.92
#